data_AF-A0A3S1KAK9-F1
#
_entry.id   AF-A0A3S1KAK9-F1
#
_cell.length_a   1.000
_cell.length_b   1.000
_cell.length_c   1.000
_cell.angle_alpha   90.00
_cell.angle_beta   90.00
_cell.angle_gamma   90.00
#
_symmetry.space_group_name_H-M   'P 1'
#
loop_
_entity.id
_entity.type
_entity.pdbx_description
1 polymer ?
#
loop_
_entity_poly.entity_id
_entity_poly.type
_entity_poly.pdbx_seq_one_letter_code
_entity_poly.pdbx_strand_id
1 'polypeptide(L)'
;MRMSNLAYDTAVDGGETSQQDIAAMQALRPIPRISIQAFCETEGVANPVERAGEDRRMAKAHLKVHMGGIATAIEFYQSAPTPNLILLESRSEPTQLLAQLTQLSEYCDPTSKVVVIGHYNDVGLYRELIRSGISEYVIAPVSMADIV
;
A
#
# COMPACT_ATOMS: atom_id res chain seq x y z
N MET A 1 -31.84 49.95 -22.20
CA MET A 1 -31.83 48.98 -23.33
C MET A 1 -30.42 48.38 -23.41
N ARG A 2 -30.34 47.08 -23.11
CA ARG A 2 -29.31 46.05 -23.38
C ARG A 2 -27.87 46.52 -23.68
N MET A 3 -26.89 46.25 -22.80
CA MET A 3 -26.16 44.98 -22.61
C MET A 3 -25.32 44.56 -23.83
N SER A 4 -23.99 44.61 -23.68
CA SER A 4 -23.03 43.67 -24.26
C SER A 4 -21.69 43.80 -23.53
N ASN A 5 -21.56 43.11 -22.40
CA ASN A 5 -20.27 42.80 -21.79
C ASN A 5 -20.16 41.27 -21.84
N LEU A 6 -19.37 40.74 -22.78
CA LEU A 6 -19.11 39.31 -22.90
C LEU A 6 -17.73 39.08 -23.51
N ALA A 7 -16.79 38.66 -22.67
CA ALA A 7 -15.80 37.64 -22.97
C ALA A 7 -15.14 37.25 -21.65
N TYR A 8 -15.67 36.19 -21.04
CA TYR A 8 -14.99 35.45 -19.98
C TYR A 8 -13.98 34.57 -20.69
N ASP A 9 -12.72 34.97 -20.69
CA ASP A 9 -11.61 34.13 -21.16
C ASP A 9 -10.85 33.69 -19.91
N THR A 10 -11.33 32.62 -19.26
CA THR A 10 -10.51 31.90 -18.28
C THR A 10 -9.73 30.86 -19.06
N ALA A 11 -8.65 31.32 -19.68
CA ALA A 11 -7.58 30.45 -20.10
C ALA A 11 -7.16 29.62 -18.88
N VAL A 12 -7.23 28.31 -19.07
CA VAL A 12 -6.86 27.28 -18.11
C VAL A 12 -5.44 27.58 -17.63
N ASP A 13 -5.31 27.91 -16.34
CA ASP A 13 -4.03 28.09 -15.67
C ASP A 13 -3.27 26.77 -15.72
N GLY A 14 -2.41 26.64 -16.73
CA GLY A 14 -1.41 25.58 -16.83
C GLY A 14 -0.37 25.84 -15.75
N GLY A 15 -0.68 25.43 -14.52
CA GLY A 15 0.14 25.69 -13.34
C GLY A 15 1.61 25.36 -13.59
N GLU A 16 2.43 26.41 -13.63
CA GLU A 16 3.88 26.32 -13.68
C GLU A 16 4.36 25.53 -12.46
N THR A 17 4.76 24.28 -12.66
CA THR A 17 5.38 23.49 -11.60
C THR A 17 6.66 24.21 -11.19
N SER A 18 6.73 24.68 -9.94
CA SER A 18 7.83 25.54 -9.53
C SER A 18 9.16 24.77 -9.61
N GLN A 19 10.27 25.47 -9.90
CA GLN A 19 11.60 24.85 -9.88
C GLN A 19 11.92 24.18 -8.53
N GLN A 20 11.29 24.66 -7.44
CA GLN A 20 11.38 24.06 -6.12
C GLN A 20 10.63 22.73 -6.04
N ASP A 21 9.46 22.60 -6.67
CA ASP A 21 8.73 21.34 -6.76
C ASP A 21 9.49 20.31 -7.60
N ILE A 22 10.08 20.74 -8.72
CA ILE A 22 10.91 19.86 -9.56
C ILE A 22 12.15 19.37 -8.80
N ALA A 23 12.82 20.26 -8.05
CA ALA A 23 13.97 19.91 -7.22
C ALA A 23 13.59 19.00 -6.03
N ALA A 24 12.45 19.24 -5.40
CA ALA A 24 11.91 18.38 -4.33
C ALA A 24 11.55 16.99 -4.86
N MET A 25 10.95 16.91 -6.06
CA MET A 25 10.66 15.64 -6.74
C MET A 25 11.94 14.87 -7.14
N GLN A 26 13.03 15.58 -7.46
CA GLN A 26 14.35 14.99 -7.75
C GLN A 26 15.10 14.56 -6.47
N ALA A 27 14.80 15.16 -5.32
CA ALA A 27 15.43 14.87 -4.04
C ALA A 27 14.84 13.64 -3.32
N LEU A 28 13.77 13.05 -3.84
CA LEU A 28 13.19 11.83 -3.29
C LEU A 28 14.15 10.65 -3.44
N ARG A 29 14.62 10.11 -2.32
CA ARG A 29 15.51 8.93 -2.31
C ARG A 29 14.77 7.74 -2.93
N PRO A 30 15.36 7.06 -3.94
CA PRO A 30 14.78 5.84 -4.48
C PRO A 30 14.65 4.76 -3.41
N ILE A 31 13.56 3.99 -3.47
CA ILE A 31 13.34 2.82 -2.63
C ILE A 31 14.42 1.77 -2.95
N PRO A 32 14.95 1.07 -1.94
CA PRO A 32 15.92 -0.01 -2.16
C PRO A 32 15.36 -1.10 -3.08
N ARG A 33 16.25 -1.88 -3.67
CA ARG A 33 15.85 -3.04 -4.47
C ARG A 33 15.29 -4.12 -3.54
N ILE A 34 13.98 -4.31 -3.59
CA ILE A 34 13.25 -5.32 -2.81
C ILE A 34 12.15 -5.97 -3.67
N SER A 35 11.73 -7.17 -3.32
CA SER A 35 10.48 -7.76 -3.83
C SER A 35 9.35 -7.52 -2.83
N ILE A 36 8.18 -7.16 -3.35
CA ILE A 36 6.96 -6.93 -2.57
C ILE A 36 5.84 -7.77 -3.19
N GLN A 37 5.11 -8.52 -2.37
CA GLN A 37 3.86 -9.16 -2.79
C GLN A 37 2.73 -8.66 -1.91
N ALA A 38 1.73 -8.06 -2.55
CA ALA A 38 0.53 -7.58 -1.90
C ALA A 38 -0.63 -8.54 -2.15
N PHE A 39 -1.36 -8.88 -1.08
CA PHE A 39 -2.57 -9.70 -1.14
C PHE A 39 -3.73 -8.86 -0.63
N CYS A 40 -4.52 -8.34 -1.58
CA CYS A 40 -5.62 -7.42 -1.31
C CYS A 40 -6.97 -8.16 -1.32
N GLU A 41 -7.94 -7.67 -0.55
CA GLU A 41 -9.33 -8.14 -0.53
C GLU A 41 -10.24 -7.21 -1.35
N THR A 42 -9.87 -5.94 -1.47
CA THR A 42 -10.68 -4.91 -2.15
C THR A 42 -9.89 -4.15 -3.21
N GLU A 43 -10.59 -3.72 -4.26
CA GLU A 43 -10.03 -2.80 -5.25
C GLU A 43 -9.63 -1.45 -4.64
N GLY A 44 -10.28 -1.05 -3.55
CA GLY A 44 -9.97 0.18 -2.81
C GLY A 44 -8.55 0.20 -2.23
N VAL A 45 -7.97 -0.98 -1.94
CA VAL A 45 -6.57 -1.12 -1.52
C VAL A 45 -5.68 -1.57 -2.68
N ALA A 46 -6.16 -2.49 -3.52
CA ALA A 46 -5.38 -2.99 -4.66
C ALA A 46 -4.99 -1.85 -5.63
N ASN A 47 -5.92 -0.98 -6.01
CA ASN A 47 -5.67 0.08 -6.98
C ASN A 47 -4.59 1.08 -6.51
N PRO A 48 -4.63 1.62 -5.26
CA PRO A 48 -3.54 2.43 -4.73
C PRO A 48 -2.19 1.71 -4.68
N VAL A 49 -2.18 0.42 -4.33
CA VAL A 49 -0.95 -0.38 -4.24
C VAL A 49 -0.35 -0.61 -5.63
N GLU A 50 -1.16 -0.96 -6.63
CA GLU A 50 -0.72 -1.09 -8.03
C GLU A 50 -0.12 0.22 -8.55
N ARG A 51 -0.84 1.34 -8.34
CA ARG A 51 -0.36 2.68 -8.72
C ARG A 51 0.93 3.08 -8.01
N ALA A 52 1.11 2.66 -6.76
CA ALA A 52 2.35 2.87 -6.03
C ALA A 52 3.53 2.13 -6.68
N GLY A 53 3.31 0.94 -7.22
CA GLY A 53 4.31 0.20 -8.00
C GLY A 53 4.81 0.93 -9.25
N GLU A 54 4.01 1.86 -9.79
CA GLU A 54 4.36 2.70 -10.94
C GLU A 54 5.13 3.98 -10.54
N ASP A 55 5.25 4.29 -9.24
CA ASP A 55 6.00 5.46 -8.76
C ASP A 55 7.48 5.36 -9.15
N ARG A 56 8.05 6.46 -9.63
CA ARG A 56 9.48 6.53 -9.97
C ARG A 56 10.40 6.13 -8.81
N ARG A 57 10.01 6.40 -7.56
CA ARG A 57 10.75 5.98 -6.36
C ARG A 57 10.77 4.46 -6.20
N MET A 58 9.71 3.79 -6.65
CA MET A 58 9.53 2.33 -6.61
C MET A 58 10.20 1.61 -7.78
N ALA A 59 10.89 2.31 -8.69
CA ALA A 59 11.48 1.73 -9.91
C ALA A 59 12.43 0.52 -9.66
N LYS A 60 12.99 0.38 -8.45
CA LYS A 60 13.83 -0.76 -8.06
C LYS A 60 13.10 -1.82 -7.22
N ALA A 61 11.91 -1.50 -6.72
CA ALA A 61 11.04 -2.43 -6.03
C ALA A 61 10.22 -3.22 -7.04
N HIS A 62 10.18 -4.54 -6.89
CA HIS A 62 9.36 -5.41 -7.72
C HIS A 62 8.08 -5.75 -6.96
N LEU A 63 7.02 -5.00 -7.21
CA LEU A 63 5.70 -5.20 -6.62
C LEU A 63 4.83 -6.10 -7.49
N LYS A 64 4.16 -7.06 -6.86
CA LYS A 64 3.06 -7.83 -7.46
C LYS A 64 1.84 -7.75 -6.56
N VAL A 65 0.67 -7.61 -7.17
CA VAL A 65 -0.62 -7.56 -6.46
C VAL A 65 -1.41 -8.81 -6.80
N HIS A 66 -1.97 -9.42 -5.76
CA HIS A 66 -2.82 -10.60 -5.80
C HIS A 66 -4.12 -10.24 -5.10
N MET A 67 -5.25 -10.70 -5.65
CA MET A 67 -6.54 -10.61 -4.96
C MET A 67 -6.78 -11.87 -4.12
N GLY A 68 -7.55 -11.74 -3.04
CA GLY A 68 -7.96 -12.84 -2.15
C GLY A 68 -7.38 -12.79 -0.73
N GLY A 69 -6.68 -11.71 -0.37
CA GLY A 69 -6.23 -11.45 1.00
C GLY A 69 -5.34 -12.54 1.60
N ILE A 70 -5.39 -12.68 2.92
CA ILE A 70 -4.50 -13.59 3.68
C ILE A 70 -4.69 -15.05 3.28
N ALA A 71 -5.91 -15.48 2.94
CA ALA A 71 -6.18 -16.87 2.53
C ALA A 71 -5.38 -17.25 1.28
N THR A 72 -5.38 -16.39 0.26
CA THR A 72 -4.57 -16.60 -0.95
C THR A 72 -3.07 -16.52 -0.67
N ALA A 73 -2.64 -15.67 0.26
CA ALA A 73 -1.23 -15.63 0.67
C ALA A 73 -0.78 -16.98 1.26
N ILE A 74 -1.59 -17.58 2.14
CA ILE A 74 -1.32 -18.89 2.73
C ILE A 74 -1.20 -19.96 1.65
N GLU A 75 -2.18 -20.04 0.74
CA GLU A 75 -2.17 -21.01 -0.36
C GLU A 75 -0.95 -20.83 -1.27
N PHE A 76 -0.59 -19.58 -1.57
CA PHE A 76 0.55 -19.26 -2.42
C PHE A 76 1.88 -19.69 -1.81
N TYR A 77 2.11 -19.37 -0.53
CA TYR A 77 3.38 -19.64 0.14
C TYR A 77 3.57 -21.10 0.59
N GLN A 78 2.55 -21.96 0.46
CA GLN A 78 2.75 -23.40 0.58
C GLN A 78 3.72 -23.96 -0.47
N SER A 79 3.85 -23.31 -1.63
CA SER A 79 4.65 -23.81 -2.76
C SER A 79 5.65 -22.79 -3.33
N ALA A 80 5.64 -21.56 -2.82
CA ALA A 80 6.51 -20.47 -3.26
C ALA A 80 7.23 -19.83 -2.06
N PRO A 81 8.48 -19.36 -2.23
CA PRO A 81 9.18 -18.64 -1.17
C PRO A 81 8.58 -17.26 -0.93
N THR A 82 8.73 -16.76 0.30
CA THR A 82 8.31 -15.40 0.65
C THR A 82 9.25 -14.32 0.08
N PRO A 83 8.72 -13.14 -0.28
CA PRO A 83 9.50 -11.98 -0.72
C PRO A 83 10.14 -11.23 0.46
N ASN A 84 10.82 -10.11 0.18
CA ASN A 84 11.33 -9.24 1.24
C ASN A 84 10.21 -8.61 2.09
N LEU A 85 9.11 -8.23 1.43
CA LEU A 85 7.95 -7.60 2.06
C LEU A 85 6.65 -8.23 1.56
N ILE A 86 5.80 -8.62 2.50
CA ILE A 86 4.43 -9.07 2.27
C ILE A 86 3.50 -7.97 2.75
N LEU A 87 2.63 -7.50 1.88
CA LEU A 87 1.55 -6.58 2.22
C LEU A 87 0.23 -7.36 2.23
N LEU A 88 -0.54 -7.28 3.30
CA LEU A 88 -1.78 -8.04 3.46
C LEU A 88 -2.92 -7.07 3.73
N GLU A 89 -3.99 -7.12 2.94
CA GLU A 89 -5.26 -6.53 3.37
C GLU A 89 -6.06 -7.57 4.17
N SER A 90 -6.72 -7.13 5.23
CA SER A 90 -7.76 -7.93 5.87
C SER A 90 -8.90 -7.10 6.44
N ARG A 91 -10.12 -7.51 6.12
CA ARG A 91 -11.37 -7.01 6.72
C ARG A 91 -11.86 -7.90 7.87
N SER A 92 -11.08 -8.89 8.28
CA SER A 92 -11.46 -9.80 9.37
C SER A 92 -11.46 -9.09 10.71
N GLU A 93 -12.35 -9.53 11.60
CA GLU A 93 -12.35 -9.11 12.99
C GLU A 93 -10.98 -9.41 13.66
N PRO A 94 -10.56 -8.64 14.67
CA PRO A 94 -9.24 -8.73 15.29
C PRO A 94 -8.78 -10.16 15.66
N THR A 95 -9.67 -10.96 16.25
CA THR A 95 -9.35 -12.34 16.67
C THR A 95 -9.12 -13.27 15.49
N GLN A 96 -9.91 -13.13 14.43
CA GLN A 96 -9.76 -13.91 13.21
C GLN A 96 -8.52 -13.50 12.43
N LEU A 97 -8.22 -12.20 12.35
CA LEU A 97 -6.99 -11.70 11.73
C LEU A 97 -5.74 -12.30 12.40
N LEU A 98 -5.67 -12.27 13.73
CA LEU A 98 -4.55 -12.85 14.47
C LEU A 98 -4.41 -14.36 14.23
N ALA A 99 -5.53 -15.09 14.17
CA ALA A 99 -5.52 -16.52 13.86
C ALA A 99 -5.00 -16.79 12.44
N GLN A 100 -5.45 -16.02 11.44
CA GLN A 100 -4.99 -16.15 10.05
C GLN A 100 -3.50 -15.80 9.91
N LEU A 101 -3.02 -14.76 10.60
CA LEU A 101 -1.60 -14.40 10.61
C LEU A 101 -0.74 -15.48 11.28
N THR A 102 -1.25 -16.12 12.34
CA THR A 102 -0.58 -17.27 12.96
C THR A 102 -0.44 -18.42 11.97
N GLN A 103 -1.50 -18.76 11.23
CA GLN A 103 -1.44 -19.78 10.19
C GLN A 103 -0.48 -19.41 9.05
N LEU A 104 -0.50 -18.15 8.59
CA LEU A 104 0.42 -17.67 7.56
C LEU A 104 1.89 -17.78 7.99
N SER A 105 2.18 -17.57 9.28
CA SER A 105 3.55 -17.60 9.81
C SER A 105 4.24 -18.95 9.64
N GLU A 106 3.48 -20.05 9.54
CA GLU A 106 4.02 -21.40 9.32
C GLU A 106 4.76 -21.54 7.98
N TYR A 107 4.47 -20.64 7.02
CA TYR A 107 5.05 -20.63 5.69
C TYR A 107 6.01 -19.46 5.44
N CYS A 108 6.23 -18.59 6.43
CA CYS A 108 7.02 -17.36 6.24
C CYS A 108 8.48 -17.53 6.64
N ASP A 109 9.39 -17.02 5.81
CA ASP A 109 10.80 -16.89 6.20
C ASP A 109 10.97 -15.79 7.27
N PRO A 110 11.75 -16.01 8.35
CA PRO A 110 11.95 -15.04 9.44
C PRO A 110 12.47 -13.66 9.01
N THR A 111 13.10 -13.57 7.85
CA THR A 111 13.61 -12.31 7.29
C THR A 111 12.55 -11.49 6.56
N SER A 112 11.43 -12.11 6.22
CA SER A 112 10.31 -11.46 5.53
C SER A 112 9.63 -10.47 6.44
N LYS A 113 9.38 -9.26 5.94
CA LYS A 113 8.58 -8.26 6.64
C LYS A 113 7.13 -8.40 6.25
N VAL A 114 6.23 -8.17 7.19
CA VAL A 114 4.78 -8.25 6.98
C VAL A 114 4.15 -6.94 7.41
N VAL A 115 3.46 -6.27 6.51
CA VAL A 115 2.65 -5.08 6.78
C VAL A 115 1.19 -5.45 6.53
N VAL A 116 0.32 -5.05 7.44
CA VAL A 116 -1.11 -5.34 7.35
C VAL A 116 -1.88 -4.04 7.14
N ILE A 117 -2.73 -4.01 6.12
CA ILE A 117 -3.76 -2.99 5.92
C ILE A 117 -5.06 -3.57 6.46
N GLY A 118 -5.56 -3.01 7.55
CA GLY A 118 -6.81 -3.47 8.15
C GLY A 118 -7.88 -2.39 8.20
N HIS A 119 -9.08 -2.78 8.61
CA HIS A 119 -10.25 -1.92 8.62
C HIS A 119 -10.75 -1.58 10.04
N TYR A 120 -10.02 -2.01 11.08
CA TYR A 120 -10.37 -1.80 12.48
C TYR A 120 -9.40 -0.83 13.15
N ASN A 121 -9.93 0.28 13.67
CA ASN A 121 -9.14 1.27 14.39
C ASN A 121 -9.10 0.93 15.90
N ASP A 122 -8.25 -0.05 16.26
CA ASP A 122 -8.10 -0.51 17.64
C ASP A 122 -6.62 -0.54 18.05
N VAL A 123 -6.25 0.25 19.05
CA VAL A 123 -4.88 0.34 19.59
C VAL A 123 -4.45 -0.96 20.27
N GLY A 124 -5.39 -1.70 20.86
CA GLY A 124 -5.17 -3.04 21.40
C GLY A 124 -4.75 -4.03 20.32
N LEU A 125 -5.48 -4.07 19.19
CA LEU A 125 -5.12 -4.87 18.03
C LEU A 125 -3.72 -4.48 17.52
N TYR A 126 -3.47 -3.17 17.33
CA TYR A 126 -2.16 -2.68 16.88
C TYR A 126 -1.02 -3.22 17.75
N ARG A 127 -1.12 -3.07 19.08
CA ARG A 127 -0.09 -3.55 20.00
C ARG A 127 0.10 -5.07 19.93
N GLU A 128 -0.97 -5.82 19.77
CA GLU A 128 -0.89 -7.28 19.65
C GLU A 128 -0.21 -7.71 18.35
N LEU A 129 -0.51 -7.04 17.24
CA LEU A 129 0.13 -7.29 15.94
C LEU A 129 1.64 -7.02 16.00
N ILE A 130 2.05 -5.86 16.54
CA ILE A 130 3.47 -5.53 16.70
C ILE A 130 4.18 -6.54 17.61
N ARG A 131 3.55 -6.94 18.72
CA ARG A 131 4.08 -8.00 19.61
C ARG A 131 4.22 -9.34 18.90
N SER A 132 3.37 -9.63 17.93
CA SER A 132 3.38 -10.88 17.15
C SER A 132 4.35 -10.83 15.96
N GLY A 133 5.11 -9.73 15.80
CA GLY A 133 6.15 -9.60 14.76
C GLY A 133 5.67 -8.97 13.45
N ILE A 134 4.44 -8.46 13.39
CA ILE A 134 3.98 -7.63 12.27
C ILE A 134 4.76 -6.32 12.28
N SER A 135 5.24 -5.93 11.10
CA SER A 135 6.13 -4.78 10.94
C SER A 135 5.38 -3.44 11.02
N GLU A 136 4.16 -3.39 10.48
CA GLU A 136 3.27 -2.22 10.59
C GLU A 136 1.81 -2.62 10.38
N TYR A 137 0.89 -1.86 10.98
CA TYR A 137 -0.55 -1.95 10.72
C TYR A 137 -1.10 -0.59 10.29
N VAL A 138 -1.62 -0.53 9.06
CA VAL A 138 -2.19 0.66 8.44
C VAL A 138 -3.71 0.51 8.36
N ILE A 139 -4.44 1.59 8.61
CA ILE A 139 -5.90 1.58 8.58
C ILE A 139 -6.38 2.04 7.21
N ALA A 140 -7.22 1.23 6.55
CA ALA A 140 -7.90 1.60 5.31
C ALA A 140 -8.95 2.71 5.51
N PRO A 141 -9.24 3.54 4.50
CA PRO A 141 -8.69 3.51 3.14
C PRO A 141 -7.25 4.02 3.07
N VAL A 142 -6.47 3.48 2.12
CA VAL A 142 -5.10 3.92 1.85
C VAL A 142 -5.01 4.62 0.50
N SER A 143 -4.08 5.55 0.39
CA SER A 143 -3.70 6.21 -0.84
C SER A 143 -2.37 5.67 -1.36
N MET A 144 -2.01 6.03 -2.59
CA MET A 144 -0.68 5.72 -3.14
C MET A 144 0.45 6.27 -2.25
N ALA A 145 0.25 7.42 -1.62
CA ALA A 145 1.27 8.05 -0.77
C ALA A 145 1.53 7.28 0.53
N ASP A 146 0.55 6.51 1.02
CA ASP A 146 0.71 5.66 2.20
C ASP A 146 1.54 4.41 1.90
N ILE A 147 1.73 4.08 0.61
CA ILE A 147 2.47 2.89 0.17
C ILE A 147 3.94 3.20 -0.20
N VAL A 148 4.27 4.44 -0.61
CA VAL A 148 5.59 4.82 -1.17
C VAL A 148 6.50 5.60 -0.21
#